data_AF-A0A1Y1KIX7-F1
#
_entry.id   AF-A0A1Y1KIX7-F1
#
_cell.length_a   1.000
_cell.length_b   1.000
_cell.length_c   1.000
_cell.angle_alpha   90.00
_cell.angle_beta   90.00
_cell.angle_gamma   90.00
#
_symmetry.space_group_name_H-M   'P 1'
#
loop_
_entity.id
_entity.type
_entity.pdbx_description
1 polymer ?
#
loop_
_entity_poly.entity_id
_entity_poly.type
_entity_poly.pdbx_seq_one_letter_code
_entity_poly.pdbx_strand_id
1 'polypeptide(L)'
;EQEMYVCAHNFINRSGKKIFEVYFWVGDEVPESSAEDAQLFVQREARSLGGKLVRFQQGKETAEFVQALGGVIIVRRGSSNKYDSLAPNMLCGRRYLGQVAFDE
;
A
#
# COMPACT_ATOMS: atom_id res chain seq x y z
N GLU A 1 0.66 3.57 -10.13
CA GLU A 1 2.10 3.69 -9.79
C GLU A 1 2.61 5.14 -9.59
N GLN A 2 1.82 6.17 -9.92
CA GLN A 2 2.19 7.59 -9.77
C GLN A 2 1.72 8.24 -8.46
N GLU A 3 1.15 7.44 -7.55
CA GLU A 3 0.44 7.92 -6.37
C GLU A 3 1.04 7.32 -5.11
N MET A 4 0.68 7.90 -3.97
CA MET A 4 1.01 7.35 -2.66
C MET A 4 -0.28 7.05 -1.90
N TYR A 5 -0.27 5.99 -1.09
CA TYR A 5 -1.42 5.58 -0.30
C TYR A 5 -1.03 5.32 1.15
N VAL A 6 -1.95 5.66 2.05
CA VAL A 6 -1.86 5.34 3.48
C VAL A 6 -2.96 4.35 3.83
N CYS A 7 -2.59 3.25 4.49
CA CYS A 7 -3.53 2.24 4.97
C CYS A 7 -3.29 2.00 6.46
N ALA A 8 -4.30 2.28 7.30
CA ALA A 8 -4.27 1.96 8.72
C ALA A 8 -4.94 0.60 8.95
N HIS A 9 -4.24 -0.33 9.60
CA HIS A 9 -4.74 -1.68 9.83
C HIS A 9 -4.57 -2.12 11.29
N ASN A 10 -5.70 -2.44 11.93
CA ASN A 10 -5.76 -3.03 13.26
C ASN A 10 -6.00 -4.54 13.13
N PHE A 11 -5.12 -5.36 13.71
CA PHE A 11 -5.25 -6.81 13.66
C PHE A 11 -4.73 -7.49 14.93
N ILE A 12 -5.05 -8.76 15.08
CA ILE A 12 -4.51 -9.61 16.14
C ILE A 12 -3.46 -10.51 15.49
N ASN A 13 -2.21 -10.42 15.96
CA ASN A 13 -1.14 -11.25 15.43
C ASN A 13 -1.26 -12.71 15.93
N ARG A 14 -0.38 -13.59 15.45
CA ARG A 14 -0.37 -15.02 15.85
C ARG A 14 -0.17 -15.25 17.35
N SER A 15 0.40 -14.30 18.09
CA SER A 15 0.57 -14.37 19.54
C SER A 15 -0.61 -13.81 20.33
N GLY A 16 -1.73 -13.47 19.68
CA GLY A 16 -2.92 -12.89 20.32
C GLY A 16 -2.79 -11.40 20.68
N LYS A 17 -1.70 -10.74 20.28
CA LYS A 17 -1.47 -9.32 20.57
C LYS A 17 -2.19 -8.46 19.53
N LYS A 18 -2.91 -7.43 20.00
CA LYS A 18 -3.44 -6.36 19.15
C LYS A 18 -2.28 -5.54 18.60
N ILE A 19 -2.19 -5.47 17.29
CA ILE A 19 -1.21 -4.70 16.53
C ILE A 19 -1.97 -3.65 15.74
N PHE A 20 -1.40 -2.46 15.69
CA PHE A 20 -1.86 -1.38 14.85
C PHE A 20 -0.70 -0.86 14.02
N GLU A 21 -0.80 -1.04 12.71
CA GLU A 21 0.21 -0.62 11.74
C GLU A 21 -0.42 0.37 10.76
N VAL A 22 0.36 1.38 10.40
CA VAL A 22 0.03 2.36 9.37
C VAL A 22 1.01 2.16 8.24
N TYR A 23 0.51 1.65 7.13
CA TYR A 23 1.28 1.37 5.94
C TYR A 23 1.32 2.61 5.04
N PHE A 24 2.50 2.97 4.57
CA PHE A 24 2.73 4.03 3.59
C PHE A 24 3.32 3.41 2.33
N TRP A 25 2.46 3.19 1.33
CA TRP A 25 2.85 2.64 0.04
C TRP A 25 3.17 3.79 -0.91
N VAL A 26 4.32 3.69 -1.55
CA VAL A 26 4.82 4.70 -2.50
C VAL A 26 4.94 4.05 -3.87
N GLY A 27 4.23 4.59 -4.85
CA GLY A 27 4.28 4.12 -6.22
C GLY A 27 5.64 4.36 -6.88
N ASP A 28 5.99 3.52 -7.87
CA ASP A 28 7.33 3.54 -8.49
C ASP A 28 7.67 4.84 -9.25
N GLU A 29 6.65 5.56 -9.72
CA GLU A 29 6.81 6.82 -10.43
C GLU A 29 6.73 8.05 -9.51
N VAL A 30 6.59 7.86 -8.19
CA VAL A 30 6.59 8.95 -7.23
C VAL A 30 8.04 9.38 -6.93
N PRO A 31 8.39 10.68 -7.07
CA PRO A 31 9.71 11.16 -6.69
C PRO A 31 10.00 10.95 -5.19
N GLU A 32 11.19 10.47 -4.87
CA GLU A 32 11.59 10.21 -3.47
C GLU A 32 11.44 11.44 -2.59
N SER A 33 11.78 12.64 -3.08
CA SER A 33 11.60 13.89 -2.33
C SER A 33 10.15 14.13 -1.94
N SER A 34 9.20 13.83 -2.83
CA SER A 34 7.77 13.93 -2.54
C SER A 34 7.32 12.90 -1.51
N ALA A 35 7.88 11.69 -1.56
CA ALA A 35 7.62 10.65 -0.58
C ALA A 35 8.19 10.99 0.81
N GLU A 36 9.39 11.55 0.88
CA GLU A 36 10.02 12.02 2.12
C GLU A 36 9.22 13.15 2.77
N ASP A 37 8.80 14.15 1.97
CA ASP A 37 7.94 15.23 2.44
C ASP A 37 6.62 14.71 3.01
N ALA A 38 5.95 13.80 2.28
CA ALA A 38 4.71 13.16 2.73
C ALA A 38 4.92 12.31 4.00
N GLN A 39 6.04 11.59 4.11
CA GLN A 39 6.36 10.71 5.23
C GLN A 39 6.33 11.45 6.57
N LEU A 40 6.74 12.72 6.62
CA LEU A 40 6.70 13.54 7.85
C LEU A 40 5.26 13.66 8.39
N PHE A 41 4.29 13.88 7.51
CA PHE A 41 2.87 13.96 7.86
C PHE A 41 2.32 12.59 8.26
N VAL A 42 2.61 11.55 7.46
CA VAL A 42 2.14 10.20 7.75
C VAL A 42 2.71 9.69 9.09
N GLN A 43 3.96 9.99 9.41
CA GLN A 43 4.57 9.63 10.69
C GLN A 43 3.91 10.34 11.87
N ARG A 44 3.49 11.60 11.70
CA ARG A 44 2.73 12.32 12.72
C ARG A 44 1.37 11.67 12.96
N GLU A 45 0.65 11.34 11.90
CA GLU A 45 -0.68 10.70 12.00
C GLU A 45 -0.60 9.25 12.52
N ALA A 46 0.44 8.48 12.14
CA ALA A 46 0.65 7.15 12.70
C ALA A 46 0.87 7.22 14.22
N ARG A 47 1.68 8.18 14.69
CA ARG A 47 1.91 8.39 16.13
C ARG A 47 0.64 8.83 16.86
N SER A 48 -0.18 9.72 16.28
CA SER A 48 -1.42 10.19 16.92
C SER A 48 -2.42 9.06 17.12
N LEU A 49 -2.48 8.11 16.20
CA LEU A 49 -3.34 6.94 16.28
C LEU A 49 -2.72 5.77 17.07
N GLY A 50 -1.47 5.90 17.55
CA GLY A 50 -0.75 4.84 18.28
C GLY A 50 -0.26 3.68 17.40
N GLY A 51 -0.19 3.90 16.08
CA GLY A 51 0.22 2.91 15.09
C GLY A 51 1.70 2.97 14.74
N LYS A 52 2.27 1.83 14.41
CA LYS A 52 3.64 1.76 13.87
C LYS A 52 3.61 2.08 12.38
N LEU A 53 4.37 3.09 11.95
CA LEU A 53 4.54 3.39 10.52
C LEU A 53 5.42 2.33 9.85
N VAL A 54 4.96 1.82 8.71
CA VAL A 54 5.70 0.90 7.84
C VAL A 54 5.65 1.46 6.41
N ARG A 55 6.78 1.91 5.89
CA ARG A 55 6.90 2.44 4.52
C ARG A 55 7.48 1.37 3.59
N PHE A 56 6.94 1.26 2.39
CA PHE A 56 7.55 0.48 1.30
C PHE A 56 7.25 1.10 -0.06
N GLN A 57 8.21 0.89 -0.96
CA GLN A 57 8.08 1.16 -2.37
C GLN A 57 7.22 0.07 -3.03
N GLN A 58 6.52 0.40 -4.11
CA GLN A 58 5.86 -0.55 -5.00
C GLN A 58 6.77 -1.75 -5.31
N GLY A 59 6.21 -2.96 -5.21
CA GLY A 59 6.94 -4.21 -5.42
C GLY A 59 7.77 -4.68 -4.21
N LYS A 60 7.79 -3.92 -3.10
CA LYS A 60 8.41 -4.30 -1.82
C LYS A 60 7.40 -4.43 -0.68
N GLU A 61 6.14 -4.70 -1.01
CA GLU A 61 5.08 -4.94 -0.05
C GLU A 61 5.39 -6.16 0.84
N THR A 62 4.79 -6.18 2.02
CA THR A 62 4.86 -7.35 2.92
C THR A 62 3.59 -8.20 2.80
N ALA A 63 3.68 -9.46 3.23
CA ALA A 63 2.53 -10.36 3.23
C ALA A 63 1.40 -9.83 4.14
N GLU A 64 1.78 -9.20 5.24
CA GLU A 64 0.88 -8.57 6.21
C GLU A 64 0.12 -7.41 5.59
N PHE A 65 0.77 -6.58 4.77
CA PHE A 65 0.09 -5.50 4.07
C PHE A 65 -0.90 -6.03 3.04
N VAL A 66 -0.50 -6.96 2.17
CA VAL A 66 -1.43 -7.50 1.16
C VAL A 66 -2.59 -8.25 1.85
N GLN A 67 -2.33 -8.89 3.00
CA GLN A 67 -3.38 -9.50 3.82
C GLN A 67 -4.35 -8.45 4.37
N ALA A 68 -3.83 -7.29 4.82
CA ALA A 68 -4.63 -6.18 5.31
C ALA A 68 -5.59 -5.62 4.25
N LEU A 69 -5.24 -5.76 2.96
CA LEU A 69 -6.09 -5.41 1.82
C LEU A 69 -7.08 -6.53 1.41
N GLY A 70 -7.10 -7.65 2.13
CA GLY A 70 -7.99 -8.79 1.83
C GLY A 70 -7.37 -9.86 0.93
N GLY A 71 -6.05 -9.86 0.75
CA GLY A 71 -5.34 -10.93 0.03
C GLY A 71 -5.14 -10.68 -1.46
N VAL A 72 -5.54 -9.51 -1.96
CA VAL A 72 -5.42 -9.13 -3.37
C VAL A 72 -4.93 -7.69 -3.45
N ILE A 73 -3.88 -7.45 -4.24
CA ILE A 73 -3.44 -6.11 -4.62
C ILE A 73 -3.51 -5.95 -6.14
N ILE A 74 -3.94 -4.77 -6.60
CA ILE A 74 -3.97 -4.41 -8.02
C ILE A 74 -3.20 -3.10 -8.18
N VAL A 75 -2.13 -3.13 -8.97
CA VAL A 75 -1.40 -1.92 -9.34
C VAL A 75 -1.79 -1.56 -10.77
N ARG A 76 -2.37 -0.37 -10.93
CA ARG A 76 -2.74 0.18 -12.23
C ARG A 76 -1.72 1.22 -12.69
N ARG A 77 -1.53 1.29 -14.00
CA ARG A 77 -0.73 2.33 -14.64
C ARG A 77 -1.50 3.64 -14.74
N GLY A 78 -0.78 4.74 -14.75
CA GLY A 78 -1.36 6.07 -14.88
C GLY A 78 -1.98 6.62 -13.59
N SER A 79 -2.79 7.65 -13.76
CA SER A 79 -3.33 8.45 -12.66
C SER A 79 -4.58 7.82 -12.05
N SER A 80 -4.92 8.21 -10.82
CA SER A 80 -6.18 7.81 -10.17
C SER A 80 -7.44 8.43 -10.81
N ASN A 81 -7.31 9.08 -11.97
CA ASN A 81 -8.40 9.77 -12.64
C ASN A 81 -9.47 8.79 -13.14
N LYS A 82 -10.73 9.07 -12.82
CA LYS A 82 -11.86 8.16 -13.06
C LYS A 82 -12.04 7.77 -14.53
N TYR A 83 -11.55 8.59 -15.45
CA TYR A 83 -11.66 8.37 -16.88
C TYR A 83 -10.70 7.27 -17.38
N ASP A 84 -9.51 7.17 -16.80
CA ASP A 84 -8.53 6.13 -17.12
C ASP A 84 -9.05 4.74 -16.69
N SER A 85 -9.87 4.69 -15.65
CA SER A 85 -10.45 3.44 -15.12
C SER A 85 -11.57 2.82 -15.98
N LEU A 86 -12.07 3.54 -16.99
CA LEU A 86 -13.12 3.07 -17.90
C LEU A 86 -12.57 2.48 -19.21
N ALA A 87 -11.28 2.67 -19.48
CA ALA A 87 -10.63 2.08 -20.65
C ALA A 87 -10.50 0.55 -20.47
N PRO A 88 -10.62 -0.24 -21.55
CA PRO A 88 -10.32 -1.66 -21.50
C PRO A 88 -8.83 -1.86 -21.19
N ASN A 89 -8.54 -2.47 -20.04
CA ASN A 89 -7.19 -2.74 -19.59
C ASN A 89 -6.98 -4.24 -19.37
N MET A 90 -5.75 -4.71 -19.56
CA MET A 90 -5.37 -6.12 -19.33
C MET A 90 -4.56 -6.21 -18.05
N LEU A 91 -4.94 -7.12 -17.15
CA LEU A 91 -4.23 -7.35 -15.90
C LEU A 91 -3.47 -8.67 -15.95
N CYS A 92 -2.19 -8.64 -15.59
CA CYS A 92 -1.36 -9.82 -15.42
C CYS A 92 -1.47 -10.31 -13.97
N GLY A 93 -2.18 -11.42 -13.76
CA GLY A 93 -2.29 -12.04 -12.45
C GLY A 93 -1.10 -12.92 -12.10
N ARG A 94 -0.59 -12.82 -10.87
CA ARG A 94 0.50 -13.67 -10.36
C ARG A 94 0.32 -14.01 -8.88
N ARG A 95 0.92 -15.12 -8.46
CA ARG A 95 1.06 -15.44 -7.03
C ARG A 95 2.09 -14.49 -6.42
N TYR A 96 1.75 -13.87 -5.30
CA TYR A 96 2.61 -12.91 -4.62
C TYR A 96 2.45 -13.05 -3.11
N LEU A 97 3.53 -13.36 -2.38
CA LEU A 97 3.54 -13.46 -0.91
C LEU A 97 2.47 -14.42 -0.32
N GLY A 98 2.19 -15.53 -1.02
CA GLY A 98 1.14 -16.48 -0.63
C GLY A 98 -0.29 -16.00 -0.95
N GLN A 99 -0.41 -14.86 -1.65
CA GLN A 99 -1.62 -14.15 -2.02
C GLN A 99 -1.62 -13.87 -3.53
N VAL A 100 -2.43 -12.91 -3.99
CA VAL A 100 -2.57 -12.58 -5.41
C VAL A 100 -2.23 -11.12 -5.68
N ALA A 101 -1.43 -10.88 -6.71
CA ALA A 101 -1.19 -9.56 -7.26
C ALA A 101 -1.66 -9.50 -8.71
N PHE A 102 -2.20 -8.36 -9.12
CA PHE A 102 -2.51 -8.03 -10.49
C PHE A 102 -1.77 -6.75 -10.86
N ASP A 103 -1.03 -6.80 -11.95
CA ASP A 103 -0.28 -5.67 -12.47
C ASP A 103 -0.81 -5.33 -13.88
N GLU A 104 -0.97 -4.05 -14.17
CA GLU A 104 -1.31 -3.52 -15.50
C GLU A 104 -0.05 -3.20 -16.33
#